data_AF-A0A935FHK3-F1
#
_entry.id   AF-A0A935FHK3-F1
#
_cell.length_a   1.000
_cell.length_b   1.000
_cell.length_c   1.000
_cell.angle_alpha   90.00
_cell.angle_beta   90.00
_cell.angle_gamma   90.00
#
_symmetry.space_group_name_H-M   'P 1'
#
loop_
_entity.id
_entity.type
_entity.pdbx_description
1 polymer ?
#
loop_
_entity_poly.entity_id
_entity_poly.type
_entity_poly.pdbx_seq_one_letter_code
_entity_poly.pdbx_strand_id
1 'polypeptide(L)'
;MIEAAQRGQRRLPLVAARGCDAHPADLAALLAGEVDLERVSVLGRSLMALRWERRASEPCARYRRDQWPDEAWIALRLCCLPWPLDAHRTIPLDDGTIQRLVAGDGTSAVTLALRRLSSVGFRPPLRAACADVATAGRWAAALAFPISQRMARALAQRFDPQQPKELP
;
A
#
# COMPACT_ATOMS: atom_id res chain seq x y z
N MET A 1 4.79 24.63 -12.19
CA MET A 1 4.66 25.37 -10.92
C MET A 1 3.73 24.54 -10.03
N ILE A 2 4.24 23.97 -8.94
CA ILE A 2 3.63 22.86 -8.20
C ILE A 2 2.81 23.43 -7.03
N GLU A 3 1.48 23.32 -7.09
CA GLU A 3 0.52 23.66 -6.01
C GLU A 3 0.45 22.54 -4.95
N ALA A 4 1.57 22.15 -4.34
CA ALA A 4 1.59 21.15 -3.26
C ALA A 4 1.58 21.77 -1.85
N ALA A 5 1.48 23.10 -1.72
CA ALA A 5 1.72 23.78 -0.45
C ALA A 5 0.47 24.11 0.39
N GLN A 6 -0.76 23.93 -0.09
CA GLN A 6 -1.92 24.59 0.57
C GLN A 6 -2.79 23.73 1.50
N ARG A 7 -2.44 22.48 1.84
CA ARG A 7 -3.26 21.70 2.79
C ARG A 7 -2.54 20.92 3.89
N GLY A 8 -1.25 21.15 4.14
CA GLY A 8 -0.54 20.65 5.34
C GLY A 8 -0.55 19.13 5.61
N GLN A 9 -1.24 18.34 4.79
CA GLN A 9 -1.37 16.90 4.92
C GLN A 9 -0.37 16.26 3.97
N ARG A 10 0.74 15.76 4.53
CA ARG A 10 1.67 14.92 3.80
C ARG A 10 0.96 13.62 3.46
N ARG A 11 0.71 13.37 2.17
CA ARG A 11 0.11 12.14 1.63
C ARG A 11 0.88 11.75 0.38
N LEU A 12 1.07 10.47 0.13
CA LEU A 12 1.65 10.00 -1.14
C LEU A 12 0.59 10.10 -2.23
N PRO A 13 0.77 10.92 -3.29
CA PRO A 13 -0.26 11.15 -4.30
C PRO A 13 -0.31 10.02 -5.35
N LEU A 14 -0.26 8.76 -4.93
CA LEU A 14 -0.34 7.59 -5.82
C LEU A 14 -1.78 7.08 -5.89
N VAL A 15 -2.52 7.58 -6.88
CA VAL A 15 -3.93 7.21 -7.14
C VAL A 15 -4.01 6.29 -8.35
N ALA A 16 -4.80 5.22 -8.24
CA ALA A 16 -5.00 4.32 -9.36
C ALA A 16 -5.83 4.98 -10.46
N ALA A 17 -5.39 4.84 -11.72
CA ALA A 17 -6.28 5.04 -12.86
C ALA A 17 -7.41 3.99 -12.81
N ARG A 18 -8.58 4.32 -13.37
CA ARG A 18 -9.75 3.43 -13.34
C ARG A 18 -9.39 2.04 -13.91
N GLY A 19 -9.61 0.99 -13.11
CA GLY A 19 -9.32 -0.40 -13.50
C GLY A 19 -7.84 -0.79 -13.49
N CYS A 20 -6.97 0.08 -12.96
CA CYS A 20 -5.53 -0.16 -12.83
C CYS A 20 -5.07 -0.15 -11.36
N ASP A 21 -5.98 -0.39 -10.41
CA ASP A 21 -5.60 -0.64 -9.02
C ASP A 21 -4.97 -2.03 -8.86
N ALA A 22 -3.97 -2.12 -7.99
CA ALA A 22 -3.31 -3.39 -7.70
C ALA A 22 -4.25 -4.36 -6.97
N HIS A 23 -4.31 -5.59 -7.47
CA HIS A 23 -5.05 -6.68 -6.86
C HIS A 23 -4.32 -7.18 -5.59
N PRO A 24 -5.01 -7.60 -4.52
CA PRO A 24 -4.35 -7.98 -3.27
C PRO A 24 -3.49 -9.23 -3.44
N ALA A 25 -3.89 -10.16 -4.31
CA ALA A 25 -3.11 -11.35 -4.63
C ALA A 25 -1.79 -11.02 -5.34
N ASP A 26 -1.78 -10.04 -6.24
CA ASP A 26 -0.56 -9.61 -6.95
C ASP A 26 0.43 -8.96 -5.97
N LEU A 27 -0.11 -8.16 -5.04
CA LEU A 27 0.69 -7.58 -3.95
C LEU A 27 1.20 -8.68 -3.00
N ALA A 28 0.39 -9.68 -2.66
CA ALA A 28 0.82 -10.80 -1.83
C ALA A 28 1.97 -11.58 -2.47
N ALA A 29 1.85 -11.92 -3.76
CA ALA A 29 2.91 -12.59 -4.53
C ALA A 29 4.19 -11.74 -4.59
N LEU A 30 4.06 -10.44 -4.84
CA LEU A 30 5.19 -9.52 -4.83
C LEU A 30 5.90 -9.51 -3.47
N LEU A 31 5.15 -9.40 -2.38
CA LEU A 31 5.69 -9.33 -1.02
C LEU A 31 6.36 -10.65 -0.60
N ALA A 32 5.80 -11.78 -1.04
CA ALA A 32 6.37 -13.11 -0.87
C ALA A 32 7.65 -13.35 -1.69
N GLY A 33 8.03 -12.41 -2.58
CA GLY A 33 9.19 -12.55 -3.45
C GLY A 33 8.96 -13.47 -4.64
N GLU A 34 7.70 -13.79 -4.96
CA GLU A 34 7.33 -14.59 -6.14
C GLU A 34 7.37 -13.77 -7.44
N VAL A 35 7.48 -12.45 -7.32
CA VAL A 35 7.60 -11.52 -8.45
C VAL A 35 9.02 -10.96 -8.52
N ASP A 36 9.66 -11.16 -9.66
CA ASP A 36 10.95 -10.58 -9.99
C ASP A 36 10.78 -9.14 -10.49
N LEU A 37 11.04 -8.17 -9.60
CA LEU A 37 10.92 -6.74 -9.90
C LEU A 37 11.91 -6.26 -10.97
N GLU A 38 13.09 -6.87 -11.09
CA GLU A 38 14.05 -6.52 -12.15
C GLU A 38 13.50 -6.92 -13.52
N ARG A 39 12.92 -8.11 -13.63
CA ARG A 39 12.25 -8.53 -14.87
C ARG A 39 11.05 -7.65 -15.21
N VAL A 40 10.28 -7.24 -14.21
CA VAL A 40 9.13 -6.32 -14.41
C VAL A 40 9.61 -4.93 -14.83
N SER A 41 10.71 -4.42 -14.26
CA SER A 41 11.23 -3.08 -14.57
C SER A 41 11.68 -2.95 -16.03
N VAL A 42 12.22 -4.03 -16.61
CA VAL A 42 12.57 -4.10 -18.04
C VAL A 42 11.36 -3.85 -18.94
N LEU A 43 10.16 -4.30 -18.53
CA LEU A 43 8.92 -4.05 -19.27
C LEU A 43 8.46 -2.60 -19.17
N GLY A 44 8.99 -1.81 -18.25
CA GLY A 44 8.56 -0.43 -17.98
C GLY A 44 8.51 0.43 -19.25
N ARG A 45 9.57 0.42 -20.07
CA ARG A 45 9.60 1.19 -21.33
C ARG A 45 8.52 0.75 -22.32
N SER A 46 8.33 -0.56 -22.48
CA SER A 46 7.29 -1.11 -23.36
C SER A 46 5.89 -0.77 -22.86
N LEU A 47 5.67 -0.83 -21.55
CA LEU A 47 4.43 -0.43 -20.89
C LEU A 47 4.14 1.07 -21.04
N MET A 48 5.17 1.93 -21.00
CA MET A 48 5.02 3.37 -21.24
C MET A 48 4.67 3.70 -22.70
N ALA A 49 5.04 2.84 -23.66
CA ALA A 49 4.66 3.00 -25.07
C ALA A 49 3.21 2.56 -25.36
N LEU A 50 2.54 1.91 -24.41
CA LEU A 50 1.14 1.52 -24.57
C LEU A 50 0.21 2.73 -24.46
N ARG A 51 -0.80 2.74 -25.34
CA ARG A 51 -1.93 3.67 -25.29
C ARG A 51 -2.98 3.18 -24.28
N TRP A 52 -2.73 3.46 -23.01
CA TRP A 52 -3.57 3.04 -21.89
C TRP A 52 -5.02 3.50 -22.00
N GLU A 53 -5.27 4.62 -22.68
CA GLU A 53 -6.59 5.16 -22.97
C GLU A 53 -7.43 4.27 -23.90
N ARG A 54 -6.79 3.36 -24.67
CA ARG A 54 -7.45 2.43 -25.58
C ARG A 54 -7.60 1.02 -24.99
N ARG A 55 -7.19 0.83 -23.74
CA ARG A 55 -7.27 -0.47 -23.08
C ARG A 55 -8.74 -0.84 -22.87
N ALA A 56 -9.18 -1.91 -23.53
CA ALA A 56 -10.42 -2.58 -23.15
C ALA A 56 -10.25 -3.10 -21.71
N SER A 57 -11.25 -2.88 -20.85
CA SER A 57 -11.34 -3.51 -19.53
C SER A 57 -11.61 -5.01 -19.72
N GLU A 58 -10.64 -5.74 -20.26
CA GLU A 58 -10.68 -7.18 -20.19
C GLU A 58 -10.56 -7.59 -18.73
N PRO A 59 -11.42 -8.51 -18.24
CA PRO A 59 -11.29 -9.03 -16.91
C PRO A 59 -9.89 -9.59 -16.74
N CYS A 60 -9.12 -9.03 -15.82
CA CYS A 60 -7.84 -9.61 -15.46
C CYS A 60 -8.08 -11.07 -15.03
N ALA A 61 -7.16 -11.96 -15.40
CA ALA A 61 -7.27 -13.40 -15.20
C ALA A 61 -7.78 -13.76 -13.78
N ARG A 62 -8.57 -14.83 -13.67
CA ARG A 62 -9.16 -15.27 -12.39
C ARG A 62 -8.05 -15.54 -11.36
N TYR A 63 -7.78 -14.56 -10.51
CA TYR A 63 -6.82 -14.66 -9.41
C TYR A 63 -7.25 -15.70 -8.36
N ARG A 64 -6.27 -16.28 -7.64
CA ARG A 64 -6.53 -16.95 -6.37
C ARG A 64 -7.13 -15.91 -5.42
N ARG A 65 -8.42 -16.03 -5.12
CA ARG A 65 -9.20 -14.99 -4.44
C ARG A 65 -8.82 -14.79 -2.96
N ASP A 66 -7.97 -15.67 -2.42
CA ASP A 66 -7.78 -15.78 -0.96
C ASP A 66 -6.40 -15.30 -0.48
N GLN A 67 -5.54 -14.82 -1.38
CA GLN A 67 -4.23 -14.29 -0.99
C GLN A 67 -4.32 -12.82 -0.60
N TRP A 68 -3.80 -12.51 0.59
CA TRP A 68 -3.73 -11.17 1.14
C TRP A 68 -2.28 -10.76 1.36
N PRO A 69 -1.96 -9.45 1.21
CA PRO A 69 -0.68 -8.91 1.60
C PRO A 69 -0.33 -9.21 3.05
N ASP A 70 0.96 -9.27 3.34
CA ASP A 70 1.50 -9.39 4.69
C ASP A 70 1.01 -8.27 5.62
N GLU A 71 0.72 -8.58 6.88
CA GLU A 71 0.17 -7.63 7.86
C GLU A 71 1.09 -6.44 8.12
N ALA A 72 2.41 -6.63 8.12
CA ALA A 72 3.37 -5.56 8.32
C ALA A 72 3.33 -4.58 7.14
N TRP A 73 3.22 -5.10 5.92
CA TRP A 73 2.99 -4.26 4.75
C TRP A 73 1.64 -3.53 4.80
N ILE A 74 0.57 -4.20 5.27
CA ILE A 74 -0.74 -3.55 5.44
C ILE A 74 -0.63 -2.35 6.39
N ALA A 75 0.10 -2.49 7.51
CA ALA A 75 0.33 -1.39 8.45
C ALA A 75 1.02 -0.19 7.76
N LEU A 76 2.07 -0.46 6.99
CA LEU A 76 2.79 0.54 6.22
C LEU A 76 1.85 1.23 5.21
N ARG A 77 1.06 0.44 4.47
CA ARG A 77 0.18 0.94 3.42
C ARG A 77 -0.92 1.85 3.95
N LEU A 78 -1.54 1.49 5.09
CA LEU A 78 -2.58 2.31 5.71
C LEU A 78 -2.05 3.68 6.18
N CYS A 79 -0.78 3.76 6.57
CA CYS A 79 -0.13 5.04 6.88
C CYS A 79 0.23 5.89 5.66
N CYS A 80 0.21 5.29 4.47
CA CYS A 80 0.70 5.87 3.24
C CYS A 80 -0.43 6.22 2.26
N LEU A 81 -1.67 6.33 2.73
CA LEU A 81 -2.81 6.53 1.85
C LEU A 81 -2.86 7.97 1.27
N PRO A 82 -3.11 8.12 -0.04
CA PRO A 82 -3.41 9.41 -0.70
C PRO A 82 -4.67 10.13 -0.19
N TRP A 83 -5.59 9.41 0.45
CA TRP A 83 -6.90 9.90 0.92
C TRP A 83 -7.13 9.50 2.38
N PRO A 84 -8.02 10.20 3.11
CA PRO A 84 -8.42 9.72 4.42
C PRO A 84 -9.15 8.38 4.25
N LEU A 85 -9.00 7.48 5.21
CA LEU A 85 -9.60 6.14 5.12
C LEU A 85 -11.13 6.20 5.28
N ASP A 86 -11.58 7.02 6.23
CA ASP A 86 -12.96 7.35 6.53
C ASP A 86 -13.06 8.82 6.98
N ALA A 87 -14.28 9.31 7.25
CA ALA A 87 -14.52 10.70 7.62
C ALA A 87 -13.82 11.14 8.92
N HIS A 88 -13.43 10.20 9.79
CA HIS A 88 -12.89 10.48 11.12
C HIS A 88 -11.39 10.18 11.24
N ARG A 89 -10.81 9.44 10.29
CA ARG A 89 -9.43 8.95 10.36
C ARG A 89 -8.62 9.42 9.17
N THR A 90 -7.89 10.51 9.41
CA THR A 90 -6.75 10.90 8.57
C THR A 90 -5.48 10.42 9.26
N ILE A 91 -4.78 9.46 8.64
CA ILE A 91 -3.45 9.03 9.09
C ILE A 91 -2.43 9.88 8.34
N PRO A 92 -1.69 10.80 9.00
CA PRO A 92 -0.68 11.59 8.31
C PRO A 92 0.51 10.70 7.92
N LEU A 93 1.04 10.91 6.71
CA LEU A 93 2.26 10.25 6.25
C LEU A 93 3.47 10.65 7.10
N ASP A 94 4.35 9.71 7.37
CA ASP A 94 5.72 9.99 7.81
C ASP A 94 6.67 9.82 6.65
N ASP A 95 7.45 10.85 6.33
CA ASP A 95 8.57 10.69 5.41
C ASP A 95 9.61 9.72 6.03
N GLY A 96 9.69 9.66 7.36
CA GLY A 96 10.57 8.77 8.10
C GLY A 96 10.25 7.27 7.96
N THR A 97 9.03 6.89 7.56
CA THR A 97 8.68 5.49 7.26
C THR A 97 9.30 5.08 5.93
N ILE A 98 9.15 5.90 4.89
CA ILE A 98 9.67 5.62 3.55
C ILE A 98 11.20 5.63 3.56
N GLN A 99 11.81 6.63 4.21
CA GLN A 99 13.27 6.74 4.31
C GLN A 99 13.90 5.50 4.96
N ARG A 100 13.26 4.95 6.01
CA ARG A 100 13.71 3.72 6.67
C ARG A 100 13.61 2.51 5.76
N LEU A 101 12.51 2.36 5.03
CA LEU A 101 12.36 1.27 4.06
C LEU A 101 13.43 1.33 2.98
N VAL A 102 13.73 2.52 2.44
CA VAL A 102 14.78 2.74 1.45
C VAL A 102 16.18 2.44 2.02
N ALA A 103 16.40 2.74 3.31
CA ALA A 103 17.63 2.39 4.01
C ALA A 103 17.74 0.90 4.40
N GLY A 104 16.72 0.08 4.09
CA GLY A 104 16.68 -1.34 4.44
C GLY A 104 16.21 -1.63 5.88
N ASP A 105 15.80 -0.61 6.64
CA ASP A 105 15.30 -0.72 8.01
C ASP A 105 13.77 -0.91 8.03
N GLY A 106 13.32 -2.10 7.58
CA GLY A 106 11.89 -2.42 7.53
C GLY A 106 11.26 -2.57 8.92
N THR A 107 12.00 -3.12 9.88
CA THR A 107 11.50 -3.33 11.25
C THR A 107 11.15 -2.01 11.94
N SER A 108 12.00 -1.00 11.86
CA SER A 108 11.69 0.30 12.48
C SER A 108 10.59 1.04 11.71
N ALA A 109 10.53 0.89 10.39
CA ALA A 109 9.46 1.46 9.57
C ALA A 109 8.08 0.93 9.99
N VAL A 110 7.94 -0.39 10.18
CA VAL A 110 6.70 -1.01 10.65
C VAL A 110 6.38 -0.59 12.08
N THR A 111 7.37 -0.55 12.96
CA THR A 111 7.18 -0.08 14.35
C THR A 111 6.61 1.34 14.39
N LEU A 112 7.11 2.23 13.53
CA LEU A 112 6.61 3.60 13.40
C LEU A 112 5.18 3.64 12.87
N ALA A 113 4.88 2.82 11.85
CA ALA A 113 3.54 2.69 11.30
C ALA A 113 2.53 2.17 12.35
N LEU A 114 2.86 1.12 13.09
CA LEU A 114 2.01 0.58 14.15
C LEU A 114 1.70 1.62 15.23
N ARG A 115 2.71 2.36 15.70
CA ARG A 115 2.51 3.46 16.67
C ARG A 115 1.53 4.51 16.15
N ARG A 116 1.66 4.90 14.88
CA ARG A 116 0.77 5.87 14.25
C ARG A 116 -0.65 5.34 14.12
N LEU A 117 -0.82 4.12 13.65
CA LEU A 117 -2.13 3.48 13.55
C LEU A 117 -2.81 3.39 14.92
N SER A 118 -2.07 3.02 15.96
CA SER A 118 -2.60 3.01 17.32
C SER A 118 -3.00 4.41 17.83
N SER A 119 -2.27 5.46 17.46
CA SER A 119 -2.64 6.84 17.84
C SER A 119 -3.96 7.34 17.24
N VAL A 120 -4.41 6.73 16.14
CA VAL A 120 -5.72 7.03 15.52
C VAL A 120 -6.78 5.96 15.82
N GLY A 121 -6.49 5.05 16.77
CA GLY A 121 -7.46 4.09 17.30
C GLY A 121 -7.47 2.70 16.66
N PHE A 122 -6.53 2.37 15.76
CA PHE A 122 -6.40 0.99 15.28
C PHE A 122 -5.83 0.08 16.37
N ARG A 123 -6.37 -1.15 16.42
CA ARG A 123 -5.85 -2.23 17.27
C ARG A 123 -5.21 -3.33 16.42
N PRO A 124 -3.96 -3.13 15.95
CA PRO A 124 -3.29 -4.12 15.12
C PRO A 124 -3.11 -5.44 15.88
N PRO A 125 -3.37 -6.60 15.25
CA PRO A 125 -2.99 -7.91 15.78
C PRO A 125 -1.46 -8.07 15.83
N LEU A 126 -0.77 -7.40 14.90
CA LEU A 126 0.68 -7.36 14.79
C LEU A 126 1.31 -6.44 15.84
N ARG A 127 2.31 -6.96 16.58
CA ARG A 127 3.07 -6.19 17.58
C ARG A 127 4.43 -5.72 17.11
N ALA A 128 5.06 -6.47 16.22
CA ALA A 128 6.36 -6.17 15.63
C ALA A 128 6.53 -6.97 14.34
N ALA A 129 7.44 -6.54 13.46
CA ALA A 129 7.83 -7.29 12.28
C ALA A 129 9.36 -7.33 12.16
N CYS A 130 9.90 -8.47 11.74
CA CYS A 130 11.31 -8.61 11.36
C CYS A 130 11.39 -8.54 9.84
N ALA A 131 12.22 -7.62 9.33
CA ALA A 131 12.49 -7.50 7.91
C ALA A 131 13.99 -7.43 7.67
N ASP A 132 14.48 -8.25 6.77
CA ASP A 132 15.80 -8.06 6.17
C ASP A 132 15.76 -6.96 5.10
N VAL A 133 16.94 -6.60 4.58
CA VAL A 133 17.07 -5.54 3.57
C VAL A 133 16.24 -5.85 2.32
N ALA A 134 16.19 -7.12 1.91
CA ALA A 134 15.42 -7.55 0.75
C ALA A 134 13.91 -7.38 0.96
N THR A 135 13.40 -7.74 2.14
CA THR A 135 11.99 -7.57 2.50
C THR A 135 11.62 -6.10 2.61
N ALA A 136 12.48 -5.28 3.24
CA ALA A 136 12.27 -3.83 3.31
C ALA A 136 12.21 -3.20 1.91
N GLY A 137 13.09 -3.62 1.00
CA GLY A 137 13.06 -3.22 -0.42
C GLY A 137 11.77 -3.63 -1.13
N ARG A 138 11.29 -4.87 -0.94
CA ARG A 138 10.01 -5.33 -1.50
C ARG A 138 8.83 -4.52 -0.94
N TRP A 139 8.83 -4.23 0.36
CA TRP A 139 7.80 -3.40 0.98
C TRP A 139 7.78 -1.99 0.39
N ALA A 140 8.95 -1.36 0.23
CA ALA A 140 9.08 -0.06 -0.42
C ALA A 140 8.54 -0.08 -1.86
N ALA A 141 8.95 -1.05 -2.66
CA ALA A 141 8.49 -1.21 -4.04
C ALA A 141 6.98 -1.43 -4.12
N ALA A 142 6.42 -2.26 -3.22
CA ALA A 142 4.99 -2.53 -3.16
C ALA A 142 4.15 -1.27 -2.87
N LEU A 143 4.70 -0.26 -2.16
CA LEU A 143 4.01 1.01 -1.94
C LEU A 143 3.85 1.85 -3.23
N ALA A 144 4.67 1.62 -4.26
CA ALA A 144 4.56 2.31 -5.53
C ALA A 144 3.31 1.90 -6.34
N PHE A 145 2.74 0.72 -6.06
CA PHE A 145 1.54 0.25 -6.74
C PHE A 145 0.29 0.87 -6.12
N PRO A 146 -0.56 1.56 -6.89
CA PRO A 146 -1.74 2.21 -6.35
C PRO A 146 -2.83 1.18 -5.99
N ILE A 147 -3.61 1.45 -4.93
CA ILE A 147 -4.76 0.61 -4.54
C ILE A 147 -6.03 1.44 -4.57
N SER A 148 -7.20 0.81 -4.69
CA SER A 148 -8.47 1.51 -4.59
C SER A 148 -8.87 1.82 -3.14
N GLN A 149 -9.76 2.80 -2.93
CA GLN A 149 -10.35 3.07 -1.60
C GLN A 149 -11.04 1.84 -1.02
N ARG A 150 -11.75 1.08 -1.87
CA ARG A 150 -12.39 -0.19 -1.50
C ARG A 150 -11.38 -1.19 -0.95
N MET A 151 -10.21 -1.32 -1.60
CA MET A 151 -9.11 -2.15 -1.10
C MET A 151 -8.61 -1.65 0.25
N ALA A 152 -8.33 -0.35 0.38
CA ALA A 152 -7.84 0.23 1.63
C ALA A 152 -8.78 -0.05 2.82
N ARG A 153 -10.10 0.05 2.62
CA ARG A 153 -11.10 -0.31 3.63
C ARG A 153 -11.08 -1.80 3.96
N ALA A 154 -10.96 -2.67 2.96
CA ALA A 154 -10.87 -4.11 3.19
C ALA A 154 -9.60 -4.50 3.96
N LEU A 155 -8.47 -3.86 3.65
CA LEU A 155 -7.22 -4.01 4.41
C LEU A 155 -7.39 -3.55 5.86
N ALA A 156 -8.00 -2.38 6.07
CA ALA A 156 -8.26 -1.85 7.41
C ALA A 156 -9.18 -2.76 8.25
N GLN A 157 -10.25 -3.29 7.66
CA GLN A 157 -11.14 -4.25 8.33
C GLN A 157 -10.44 -5.55 8.70
N ARG A 158 -9.55 -6.05 7.82
CA ARG A 158 -8.74 -7.23 8.12
C ARG A 158 -7.70 -6.96 9.21
N PHE A 159 -7.11 -5.77 9.18
CA PHE A 159 -6.06 -5.34 10.09
C PHE A 159 -6.58 -4.97 11.48
N ASP A 160 -7.85 -4.62 11.61
CA ASP A 160 -8.53 -4.42 12.89
C ASP A 160 -9.94 -5.03 12.82
N PRO A 161 -10.06 -6.35 13.08
CA PRO A 161 -11.34 -7.05 12.95
C PRO A 161 -12.36 -6.69 14.05
N GLN A 162 -11.95 -5.97 15.09
CA GLN A 162 -12.84 -5.49 16.15
C GLN A 162 -13.54 -4.16 15.80
N GLN A 163 -13.24 -3.59 14.62
CA GLN A 163 -13.92 -2.41 14.11
C GLN A 163 -15.41 -2.71 13.90
N PRO A 164 -16.34 -1.90 14.44
CA PRO A 164 -17.73 -2.00 14.03
C PRO A 164 -17.81 -1.80 12.52
N LYS A 165 -18.50 -2.70 11.82
CA LYS A 165 -18.88 -2.48 10.42
C LYS A 165 -19.79 -1.25 10.41
N GLU A 166 -19.24 -0.08 10.17
CA GLU A 166 -20.05 1.05 9.72
C GLU A 166 -20.63 0.63 8.37
N LEU A 167 -21.89 0.19 8.40
CA LEU A 167 -22.71 -0.02 7.21
C LEU A 167 -22.96 1.36 6.56
N PRO A 168 -23.02 1.41 5.22
CA PRO A 168 -23.25 2.65 4.47
C PRO A 168 -24.60 3.29 4.81
#